data_AF-A0A7X6WVR0-F1
#
_entry.id   AF-A0A7X6WVR0-F1
#
_cell.length_a   1.000
_cell.length_b   1.000
_cell.length_c   1.000
_cell.angle_alpha   90.00
_cell.angle_beta   90.00
_cell.angle_gamma   90.00
#
_symmetry.space_group_name_H-M   'P 1'
#
loop_
_entity.id
_entity.type
_entity.pdbx_description
1 polymer ?
#
loop_
_entity_poly.entity_id
_entity_poly.type
_entity_poly.pdbx_seq_one_letter_code
_entity_poly.pdbx_strand_id
1 'polypeptide(L)'
;MNDLLHIEQKLKSYLLTVAQQDASDLHLVVGRHPTIRVDGKLIPLSEEEILTPPKTKEFSKIMLKESYEKELLELGQVNFSYDFEGKARFRTSVYFQQGHLSVAMRLVQSKIRTLEELEVNPSLYDFAKYSQGLVLITGPVGHGKSTTLAAIIDRINHTQDKHILTIEDPIEYVYQQDRCIINQREVGEDSKDFPAALRGIFREDVNVLLIGEMRDLDTIATAMTAAETGHLIFATL
;
A
#
# COMPACT_ATOMS: atom_id res chain seq x y z
N MET A 1 17.85 5.94 26.50
CA MET A 1 18.51 5.20 25.39
C MET A 1 18.17 3.71 25.43
N ASN A 2 18.23 3.04 26.59
CA ASN A 2 17.84 1.62 26.72
C ASN A 2 16.36 1.32 26.38
N ASP A 3 15.42 2.20 26.74
CA ASP A 3 13.99 1.90 26.56
C ASP A 3 13.53 1.95 25.09
N LEU A 4 14.05 2.88 24.30
CA LEU A 4 13.72 2.98 22.86
C LEU A 4 14.23 1.76 22.09
N LEU A 5 15.44 1.28 22.41
CA LEU A 5 15.98 0.05 21.81
C LEU A 5 15.14 -1.17 22.16
N HIS A 6 14.64 -1.25 23.39
CA HIS A 6 13.74 -2.33 23.81
C HIS A 6 12.40 -2.28 23.08
N ILE A 7 11.80 -1.09 22.92
CA ILE A 7 10.55 -0.92 22.16
C ILE A 7 10.75 -1.26 20.68
N GLU A 8 11.89 -0.88 20.10
CA GLU A 8 12.23 -1.25 18.73
C GLU A 8 12.30 -2.78 18.56
N GLN A 9 12.98 -3.48 19.46
CA GLN A 9 13.03 -4.94 19.45
C GLN A 9 11.63 -5.58 19.60
N LYS A 10 10.78 -5.03 20.47
CA LYS A 10 9.39 -5.47 20.63
C LYS A 10 8.57 -5.25 19.37
N LEU A 11 8.69 -4.09 18.73
CA LEU A 11 8.01 -3.81 17.46
C LEU A 11 8.43 -4.83 16.40
N LYS A 12 9.73 -5.08 16.25
CA LYS A 12 10.26 -6.10 15.31
C LYS A 12 9.69 -7.49 15.60
N SER A 13 9.60 -7.87 16.88
CA SER A 13 8.98 -9.14 17.29
C SER A 13 7.51 -9.23 16.87
N TYR A 14 6.74 -8.14 17.03
CA TYR A 14 5.33 -8.10 16.63
C TYR A 14 5.18 -8.21 15.10
N LEU A 15 6.01 -7.48 14.34
CA LEU A 15 5.99 -7.54 12.88
C LEU A 15 6.37 -8.92 12.35
N LEU A 16 7.35 -9.59 12.97
CA LEU A 16 7.68 -10.99 12.68
C LEU A 16 6.50 -11.92 13.00
N THR A 17 5.82 -11.71 14.12
CA THR A 17 4.65 -12.49 14.51
C THR A 17 3.53 -12.35 13.49
N VAL A 18 3.30 -11.14 12.97
CA VAL A 18 2.31 -10.91 11.90
C VAL A 18 2.62 -11.77 10.67
N ALA A 19 3.87 -11.74 10.22
CA ALA A 19 4.31 -12.52 9.05
C ALA A 19 4.28 -14.04 9.29
N GLN A 20 4.66 -14.50 10.50
CA GLN A 20 4.73 -15.93 10.82
C GLN A 20 3.36 -16.59 11.07
N GLN A 21 2.37 -15.81 11.49
CA GLN A 21 1.01 -16.31 11.77
C GLN A 21 0.02 -16.02 10.64
N ASP A 22 0.52 -15.66 9.45
CA ASP A 22 -0.32 -15.25 8.30
C ASP A 22 -1.37 -14.18 8.66
N ALA A 23 -1.00 -13.28 9.58
CA ALA A 23 -1.88 -12.21 10.04
C ALA A 23 -1.89 -11.05 9.03
N SER A 24 -3.03 -10.39 8.87
CA SER A 24 -3.21 -9.28 7.94
C SER A 24 -2.83 -7.93 8.53
N ASP A 25 -3.04 -7.73 9.83
CA ASP A 25 -2.87 -6.43 10.48
C ASP A 25 -2.26 -6.58 11.89
N LEU A 26 -1.55 -5.54 12.34
CA LEU A 26 -1.13 -5.29 13.72
C LEU A 26 -1.78 -3.98 14.20
N HIS A 27 -2.30 -4.01 15.42
CA HIS A 27 -2.92 -2.87 16.08
C HIS A 27 -2.24 -2.61 17.43
N LEU A 28 -1.78 -1.38 17.63
CA LEU A 28 -1.18 -0.89 18.87
C LEU A 28 -2.04 0.24 19.42
N VAL A 29 -2.86 -0.06 20.43
CA VAL A 29 -3.89 0.84 20.97
C VAL A 29 -3.81 0.85 22.50
N VAL A 30 -3.97 2.03 23.09
CA VAL A 30 -3.96 2.20 24.55
C VAL A 30 -5.05 1.36 25.22
N GLY A 31 -4.71 0.73 26.35
CA GLY A 31 -5.65 -0.07 27.14
C GLY A 31 -5.90 -1.48 26.59
N ARG A 32 -5.16 -1.90 25.55
CA ARG A 32 -5.19 -3.27 25.03
C ARG A 32 -3.78 -3.85 24.90
N HIS A 33 -3.69 -5.18 24.89
CA HIS A 33 -2.51 -5.87 24.38
C HIS A 33 -2.29 -5.52 22.90
N PRO A 34 -1.04 -5.53 22.39
CA PRO A 34 -0.79 -5.60 20.96
C PRO A 34 -1.69 -6.66 20.34
N THR A 35 -2.40 -6.32 19.27
CA THR A 35 -3.44 -7.19 18.72
C THR A 35 -3.18 -7.40 17.24
N ILE A 36 -3.15 -8.65 16.79
CA ILE A 36 -3.04 -9.00 15.38
C ILE A 36 -4.39 -9.40 14.81
N ARG A 37 -4.55 -9.33 13.50
CA ARG A 37 -5.74 -9.86 12.80
C ARG A 37 -5.39 -11.12 12.01
N VAL A 38 -6.00 -12.25 12.35
CA VAL A 38 -5.85 -13.52 11.63
C VAL A 38 -7.24 -13.95 11.18
N ASP A 39 -7.40 -14.27 9.88
CA ASP A 39 -8.69 -14.68 9.29
C ASP A 39 -9.86 -13.75 9.66
N GLY A 40 -9.60 -12.44 9.65
CA GLY A 40 -10.58 -11.40 9.97
C GLY A 40 -10.82 -11.19 11.49
N LYS A 41 -10.33 -12.06 12.36
CA LYS A 41 -10.52 -12.01 13.81
C LYS A 41 -9.37 -11.29 14.50
N LEU A 42 -9.69 -10.46 15.49
CA LEU A 42 -8.72 -9.77 16.33
C LEU A 42 -8.24 -10.71 17.45
N ILE A 43 -6.94 -11.01 17.47
CA ILE A 43 -6.30 -11.90 18.43
C ILE A 43 -5.27 -11.08 19.23
N PRO A 44 -5.47 -10.88 20.55
CA PRO A 44 -4.49 -10.20 21.40
C PRO A 44 -3.26 -11.08 21.62
N LEU A 45 -2.07 -10.48 21.61
CA LEU A 45 -0.83 -11.10 22.07
C LEU A 45 -0.82 -11.05 23.61
N SER A 46 -1.53 -11.98 24.24
CA SER A 46 -1.80 -11.96 25.69
C SER A 46 -0.56 -12.05 26.59
N GLU A 47 0.57 -12.54 26.07
CA GLU A 47 1.86 -12.57 26.78
C GLU A 47 2.55 -11.20 26.86
N GLU A 48 2.09 -10.23 26.07
CA GLU A 48 2.62 -8.86 26.07
C GLU A 48 1.87 -7.97 27.05
N GLU A 49 2.48 -6.86 27.46
CA GLU A 49 1.82 -5.92 28.38
C GLU A 49 0.67 -5.15 27.71
N ILE A 50 -0.31 -4.73 28.52
CA ILE A 50 -1.32 -3.77 28.08
C ILE A 50 -0.64 -2.44 27.77
N LEU A 51 -0.87 -1.92 26.57
CA LEU A 51 -0.23 -0.71 26.11
C LEU A 51 -0.75 0.52 26.86
N THR A 52 0.17 1.31 27.39
CA THR A 52 -0.10 2.60 28.05
C THR A 52 0.10 3.77 27.08
N PRO A 53 -0.39 4.98 27.39
CA PRO A 53 -0.16 6.15 26.53
C PRO A 53 1.33 6.45 26.24
N PRO A 54 2.26 6.31 27.22
CA PRO A 54 3.69 6.41 26.92
C PRO A 54 4.16 5.35 25.92
N LYS A 55 3.70 4.10 26.04
CA LYS A 55 4.12 3.00 25.17
C LYS A 55 3.66 3.18 23.73
N THR A 56 2.40 3.54 23.48
CA THR A 56 1.95 3.76 22.10
C THR A 56 2.65 4.94 21.45
N LYS A 57 3.01 5.98 22.24
CA LYS A 57 3.85 7.09 21.78
C LYS A 57 5.27 6.63 21.45
N GLU A 58 5.89 5.78 22.27
CA GLU A 58 7.20 5.19 22.01
C GLU A 58 7.20 4.38 20.70
N PHE A 59 6.20 3.52 20.48
CA PHE A 59 6.06 2.79 19.22
C PHE A 59 5.91 3.74 18.03
N SER A 60 5.02 4.73 18.12
CA SER A 60 4.78 5.69 17.03
C SER A 60 6.07 6.41 16.62
N LYS A 61 6.87 6.85 17.60
CA LYS A 61 8.15 7.56 17.35
C LYS A 61 9.20 6.75 16.60
N ILE A 62 9.16 5.42 16.69
CA ILE A 62 10.11 4.56 15.97
C ILE A 62 9.79 4.55 14.47
N MET A 63 8.53 4.77 14.11
CA MET A 63 8.05 4.70 12.73
C MET A 63 7.98 6.07 12.05
N LEU A 64 7.80 7.15 12.80
CA LEU A 64 7.58 8.49 12.26
C LEU A 64 8.89 9.21 11.90
N LYS A 65 8.94 9.75 10.67
CA LYS A 65 9.90 10.78 10.25
C LYS A 65 9.39 12.16 10.68
N GLU A 66 10.27 13.16 10.72
CA GLU A 66 9.91 14.54 11.10
C GLU A 66 8.77 15.12 10.24
N SER A 67 8.75 14.82 8.94
CA SER A 67 7.65 15.21 8.04
C SER A 67 6.30 14.63 8.47
N TYR A 68 6.27 13.34 8.82
CA TYR A 68 5.05 12.67 9.28
C TYR A 68 4.60 13.11 10.67
N GLU A 69 5.54 13.45 11.57
CA GLU A 69 5.18 14.02 12.87
C GLU A 69 4.44 15.35 12.70
N LYS A 70 4.93 16.20 11.79
CA LYS A 70 4.26 17.48 11.49
C LYS A 70 2.86 17.26 10.93
N GLU A 71 2.72 16.38 9.94
CA GLU A 71 1.42 16.05 9.35
C GLU A 71 0.44 15.46 10.38
N LEU A 72 0.92 14.54 11.22
CA LEU A 72 0.14 13.96 12.32
C LEU A 72 -0.38 15.01 13.30
N LEU A 73 0.43 16.01 13.63
CA LEU A 73 0.03 17.11 14.51
C LEU A 73 -0.97 18.07 13.85
N GLU A 74 -0.85 18.29 12.54
CA GLU A 74 -1.72 19.19 11.78
C GLU A 74 -3.08 18.55 11.45
N LEU A 75 -3.08 17.28 11.03
CA LEU A 75 -4.26 16.58 10.51
C LEU A 75 -4.87 15.58 11.51
N GLY A 76 -4.15 15.25 12.57
CA GLY A 76 -4.57 14.26 13.56
C GLY A 76 -4.28 12.80 13.16
N GLN A 77 -3.76 12.56 11.95
CA GLN A 77 -3.37 11.27 11.43
C GLN A 77 -2.31 11.40 10.34
N VAL A 78 -1.58 10.32 10.06
CA VAL A 78 -0.66 10.21 8.92
C VAL A 78 -0.61 8.76 8.44
N ASN A 79 -0.49 8.57 7.13
CA ASN A 79 -0.39 7.25 6.48
C ASN A 79 0.93 7.17 5.69
N PHE A 80 1.61 6.03 5.75
CA PHE A 80 2.88 5.81 5.06
C PHE A 80 3.23 4.33 4.96
N SER A 81 4.12 3.96 4.04
CA SER A 81 4.79 2.66 4.04
C SER A 81 5.90 2.57 5.09
N TYR A 82 5.94 1.47 5.83
CA TYR A 82 7.03 1.10 6.73
C TYR A 82 7.73 -0.16 6.20
N ASP A 83 9.02 -0.03 5.87
CA ASP A 83 9.87 -1.16 5.47
C ASP A 83 10.49 -1.82 6.71
N PHE A 84 10.19 -3.10 6.90
CA PHE A 84 10.77 -3.90 7.97
C PHE A 84 12.02 -4.63 7.48
N GLU A 85 13.13 -3.91 7.40
CA GLU A 85 14.48 -4.44 7.09
C GLU A 85 14.52 -5.27 5.79
N GLY A 86 13.75 -4.88 4.76
CA GLY A 86 13.59 -5.62 3.51
C GLY A 86 12.91 -6.99 3.63
N LYS A 87 12.42 -7.39 4.82
CA LYS A 87 11.72 -8.67 5.04
C LYS A 87 10.25 -8.58 4.68
N ALA A 88 9.63 -7.44 5.01
CA ALA A 88 8.22 -7.19 4.77
C ALA A 88 7.97 -5.68 4.71
N ARG A 89 6.93 -5.27 3.98
CA ARG A 89 6.44 -3.89 3.98
C ARG A 89 5.09 -3.83 4.67
N PHE A 90 4.83 -2.73 5.35
CA PHE A 90 3.56 -2.49 6.04
C PHE A 90 2.99 -1.14 5.65
N ARG A 91 1.71 -1.12 5.28
CA ARG A 91 0.95 0.13 5.25
C ARG A 91 0.63 0.52 6.67
N THR A 92 1.12 1.67 7.10
CA THR A 92 1.03 2.14 8.48
C THR A 92 0.16 3.38 8.54
N SER A 93 -0.74 3.40 9.53
CA SER A 93 -1.52 4.57 9.91
C SER A 93 -1.26 4.86 11.38
N VAL A 94 -0.79 6.08 11.67
CA VAL A 94 -0.67 6.61 13.03
C VAL A 94 -1.69 7.71 13.19
N TYR A 95 -2.49 7.67 14.26
CA TYR A 95 -3.59 8.61 14.45
C TYR A 95 -3.90 8.85 15.93
N PHE A 96 -4.51 10.00 16.23
CA PHE A 96 -5.03 10.29 17.55
C PHE A 96 -6.40 9.66 17.79
N GLN A 97 -6.57 9.04 18.96
CA GLN A 97 -7.82 8.50 19.46
C GLN A 97 -7.98 8.94 20.92
N GLN A 98 -9.00 9.76 21.21
CA GLN A 98 -9.27 10.29 22.57
C GLN A 98 -8.05 10.93 23.24
N GLY A 99 -7.21 11.63 22.46
CA GLY A 99 -5.99 12.29 22.96
C GLY A 99 -4.78 11.37 23.10
N HIS A 100 -4.88 10.10 22.70
CA HIS A 100 -3.79 9.13 22.71
C HIS A 100 -3.40 8.70 21.29
N LEU A 101 -2.14 8.33 21.08
CA LEU A 101 -1.69 7.79 19.81
C LEU A 101 -2.06 6.32 19.68
N SER A 102 -2.51 5.95 18.48
CA SER A 102 -2.78 4.57 18.05
C SER A 102 -2.08 4.30 16.73
N VAL A 103 -1.71 3.03 16.51
CA VAL A 103 -1.09 2.57 15.27
C VAL A 103 -1.88 1.39 14.72
N ALA A 104 -2.13 1.42 13.40
CA ALA A 104 -2.56 0.27 12.63
C ALA A 104 -1.56 0.02 11.50
N MET A 105 -1.05 -1.22 11.41
CA MET A 105 -0.12 -1.64 10.36
C MET A 105 -0.73 -2.81 9.62
N ARG A 106 -0.81 -2.73 8.29
CA ARG A 106 -1.28 -3.81 7.42
C ARG A 106 -0.13 -4.36 6.62
N LEU A 107 0.05 -5.68 6.62
CA LEU A 107 1.07 -6.33 5.82
C LEU A 107 0.79 -6.12 4.32
N VAL A 108 1.78 -5.58 3.59
CA VAL A 108 1.75 -5.43 2.13
C VAL A 108 2.05 -6.78 1.50
N GLN A 109 1.23 -7.19 0.54
CA GLN A 109 1.35 -8.51 -0.06
C GLN A 109 2.43 -8.51 -1.14
N SER A 110 3.39 -9.45 -1.04
CA SER A 110 4.37 -9.72 -2.10
C SER A 110 3.91 -10.82 -3.04
N LYS A 111 3.10 -11.77 -2.55
CA LYS A 111 2.54 -12.82 -3.39
C LYS A 111 1.31 -12.30 -4.13
N ILE A 112 1.47 -12.07 -5.42
CA ILE A 112 0.36 -11.75 -6.32
C ILE A 112 -0.26 -13.08 -6.79
N ARG A 113 -1.58 -13.20 -6.66
CA ARG A 113 -2.33 -14.36 -7.19
C ARG A 113 -2.51 -14.20 -8.69
N THR A 114 -2.42 -15.30 -9.44
CA THR A 114 -2.69 -15.24 -10.89
C THR A 114 -4.17 -15.01 -11.16
N LEU A 115 -4.49 -14.52 -12.37
CA LEU A 115 -5.88 -14.34 -12.78
C LEU A 115 -6.66 -15.67 -12.78
N GLU A 116 -5.97 -16.77 -13.08
CA GLU A 116 -6.51 -18.13 -13.01
C GLU A 116 -6.80 -18.57 -11.58
N GLU A 117 -5.92 -18.26 -10.61
CA GLU A 117 -6.15 -18.52 -9.17
C GLU A 117 -7.29 -17.65 -8.59
N LEU A 118 -7.54 -16.49 -9.19
CA LEU A 118 -8.66 -15.61 -8.86
C LEU A 118 -9.97 -16.01 -9.57
N GLU A 119 -9.95 -17.06 -10.38
CA GLU A 119 -11.09 -17.53 -11.19
C GLU A 119 -11.67 -16.44 -12.12
N VAL A 120 -10.84 -15.50 -12.55
CA VAL A 120 -11.25 -14.45 -13.49
C VAL A 120 -11.30 -15.05 -14.89
N ASN A 121 -12.42 -14.87 -15.60
CA ASN A 121 -12.55 -15.37 -16.96
C ASN A 121 -11.61 -14.60 -17.92
N PRO A 122 -10.89 -15.27 -18.83
CA PRO A 122 -10.04 -14.64 -19.84
C PRO A 122 -10.66 -13.46 -20.60
N SER A 123 -11.96 -13.54 -20.93
CA SER A 123 -12.65 -12.46 -21.62
C SER A 123 -12.72 -11.15 -20.82
N LEU A 124 -12.53 -11.23 -19.49
CA LEU A 124 -12.56 -10.09 -18.56
C LEU A 124 -11.18 -9.46 -18.36
N TYR A 125 -10.13 -9.93 -19.04
CA TYR A 125 -8.81 -9.29 -19.01
C TYR A 125 -8.08 -9.29 -20.36
N ASP A 126 -8.75 -9.66 -21.45
CA ASP A 126 -8.17 -9.58 -22.81
C ASP A 126 -7.75 -8.16 -23.20
N PHE A 127 -8.37 -7.13 -22.61
CA PHE A 127 -7.96 -5.73 -22.77
C PHE A 127 -6.52 -5.44 -22.29
N ALA A 128 -5.92 -6.31 -21.47
CA ALA A 128 -4.53 -6.16 -21.02
C ALA A 128 -3.52 -6.27 -22.17
N LYS A 129 -3.96 -6.75 -23.35
CA LYS A 129 -3.16 -6.83 -24.59
C LYS A 129 -3.18 -5.54 -25.40
N TYR A 130 -4.06 -4.59 -25.08
CA TYR A 130 -4.19 -3.36 -25.85
C TYR A 130 -2.94 -2.49 -25.68
N SER A 131 -2.67 -1.65 -26.69
CA SER A 131 -1.55 -0.70 -26.64
C SER A 131 -1.90 0.55 -25.85
N GLN A 132 -3.18 0.95 -25.83
CA GLN A 132 -3.66 2.16 -25.18
C GLN A 132 -5.13 2.03 -24.75
N GLY A 133 -5.56 2.90 -23.84
CA GLY A 133 -6.94 3.02 -23.40
C GLY A 133 -7.07 3.18 -21.88
N LEU A 134 -8.29 3.33 -21.40
CA LEU A 134 -8.60 3.42 -19.97
C LEU A 134 -9.41 2.20 -19.53
N VAL A 135 -8.91 1.48 -18.54
CA VAL A 135 -9.56 0.34 -17.89
C VAL A 135 -9.89 0.72 -16.46
N LEU A 136 -11.17 0.63 -16.10
CA LEU A 136 -11.68 0.95 -14.77
C LEU A 136 -12.15 -0.32 -14.08
N ILE A 137 -11.57 -0.61 -12.92
CA ILE A 137 -12.02 -1.68 -12.03
C ILE A 137 -12.70 -1.02 -10.83
N THR A 138 -14.01 -1.23 -10.73
CA THR A 138 -14.85 -0.53 -9.76
C THR A 138 -15.48 -1.50 -8.77
N GLY A 139 -15.90 -0.98 -7.62
CA GLY A 139 -16.56 -1.77 -6.59
C GLY A 139 -16.26 -1.25 -5.18
N PRO A 140 -16.93 -1.78 -4.14
CA PRO A 140 -16.72 -1.29 -2.77
C PRO A 140 -15.32 -1.61 -2.24
N VAL A 141 -14.98 -1.02 -1.08
CA VAL A 141 -13.74 -1.34 -0.37
C VAL A 141 -13.73 -2.83 0.00
N GLY A 142 -12.57 -3.47 -0.13
CA GLY A 142 -12.39 -4.88 0.25
C GLY A 142 -12.97 -5.91 -0.74
N HIS A 143 -13.46 -5.49 -1.91
CA HIS A 143 -14.03 -6.40 -2.92
C HIS A 143 -13.01 -6.88 -3.97
N GLY A 144 -11.71 -6.87 -3.64
CA GLY A 144 -10.67 -7.45 -4.49
C GLY A 144 -10.19 -6.59 -5.67
N LYS A 145 -10.60 -5.32 -5.78
CA LYS A 145 -10.16 -4.41 -6.87
C LYS A 145 -8.65 -4.41 -7.08
N SER A 146 -7.90 -4.08 -6.02
CA SER A 146 -6.45 -4.01 -6.07
C SER A 146 -5.81 -5.36 -6.31
N THR A 147 -6.40 -6.45 -5.79
CA THR A 147 -5.94 -7.82 -6.06
C THR A 147 -6.09 -8.18 -7.54
N THR A 148 -7.24 -7.86 -8.15
CA THR A 148 -7.47 -8.09 -9.58
C THR A 148 -6.54 -7.23 -10.42
N LEU A 149 -6.35 -5.96 -10.07
CA LEU A 149 -5.40 -5.08 -10.75
C LEU A 149 -3.97 -5.59 -10.67
N ALA A 150 -3.52 -6.00 -9.48
CA ALA A 150 -2.20 -6.58 -9.30
C ALA A 150 -2.01 -7.81 -10.18
N ALA A 151 -3.00 -8.71 -10.23
CA ALA A 151 -2.96 -9.89 -11.09
C ALA A 151 -2.90 -9.55 -12.59
N ILE A 152 -3.59 -8.48 -13.03
CA ILE A 152 -3.54 -8.01 -14.43
C ILE A 152 -2.17 -7.42 -14.75
N ILE A 153 -1.66 -6.53 -13.90
CA ILE A 153 -0.35 -5.89 -14.08
C ILE A 153 0.77 -6.93 -14.06
N ASP A 154 0.72 -7.88 -13.13
CA ASP A 154 1.68 -8.97 -13.03
C ASP A 154 1.64 -9.89 -14.25
N ARG A 155 0.44 -10.15 -14.80
CA ARG A 155 0.33 -10.86 -16.08
C ARG A 155 1.00 -10.09 -17.22
N ILE A 156 0.83 -8.76 -17.30
CA ILE A 156 1.51 -7.94 -18.31
C ILE A 156 3.02 -8.06 -18.15
N ASN A 157 3.52 -7.95 -16.92
CA ASN A 157 4.94 -8.11 -16.57
C ASN A 157 5.54 -9.43 -17.04
N HIS A 158 4.77 -10.52 -16.99
CA HIS A 158 5.23 -11.84 -17.40
C HIS A 158 5.01 -12.16 -18.89
N THR A 159 4.27 -11.34 -19.64
CA THR A 159 3.86 -11.66 -21.02
C THR A 159 4.25 -10.62 -22.07
N GLN A 160 4.74 -9.44 -21.67
CA GLN A 160 5.00 -8.32 -22.57
C GLN A 160 6.33 -7.65 -22.24
N ASP A 161 6.88 -6.89 -23.20
CA ASP A 161 8.13 -6.15 -23.04
C ASP A 161 7.78 -4.65 -22.99
N LYS A 162 7.35 -4.19 -21.81
CA LYS A 162 6.80 -2.84 -21.59
C LYS A 162 7.39 -2.17 -20.35
N HIS A 163 7.32 -0.86 -20.29
CA HIS A 163 7.52 -0.08 -19.08
C HIS A 163 6.18 0.14 -18.37
N ILE A 164 6.08 -0.36 -17.14
CA ILE A 164 4.94 -0.23 -16.24
C ILE A 164 5.30 0.78 -15.14
N LEU A 165 4.46 1.79 -14.96
CA LEU A 165 4.51 2.70 -13.82
C LEU A 165 3.27 2.50 -12.96
N THR A 166 3.43 2.44 -11.63
CA THR A 166 2.32 2.51 -10.69
C THR A 166 2.41 3.80 -9.86
N ILE A 167 1.27 4.42 -9.59
CA ILE A 167 1.13 5.58 -8.72
C ILE A 167 0.05 5.24 -7.69
N GLU A 168 0.44 5.06 -6.44
CA GLU A 168 -0.38 4.47 -5.37
C GLU A 168 -0.27 5.30 -4.08
N ASP A 169 -1.30 5.22 -3.21
CA ASP A 169 -1.35 5.92 -1.93
C ASP A 169 -1.96 5.02 -0.83
N PRO A 170 -1.13 4.23 -0.12
CA PRO A 170 0.23 3.83 -0.47
C PRO A 170 0.25 2.55 -1.32
N ILE A 171 1.45 2.02 -1.62
CA ILE A 171 1.61 0.81 -2.42
C ILE A 171 0.95 -0.41 -1.75
N GLU A 172 0.10 -1.14 -2.48
CA GLU A 172 -0.63 -2.31 -1.95
C GLU A 172 0.01 -3.66 -2.29
N TYR A 173 0.68 -3.77 -3.43
CA TYR A 173 1.43 -4.94 -3.87
C TYR A 173 2.80 -4.52 -4.40
N VAL A 174 3.82 -5.32 -4.12
CA VAL A 174 5.16 -5.13 -4.70
C VAL A 174 5.37 -6.11 -5.83
N TYR A 175 5.68 -5.61 -7.02
CA TYR A 175 5.93 -6.45 -8.19
C TYR A 175 7.40 -6.83 -8.29
N GLN A 176 7.67 -8.11 -8.58
CA GLN A 176 9.01 -8.54 -8.99
C GLN A 176 9.15 -8.33 -10.49
N GLN A 177 10.18 -7.61 -10.93
CA GLN A 177 10.43 -7.39 -12.35
C GLN A 177 10.76 -8.72 -13.06
N ASP A 178 10.15 -8.96 -14.22
CA ASP A 178 10.47 -10.08 -15.11
C ASP A 178 10.79 -9.55 -16.52
N ARG A 179 9.79 -9.50 -17.42
CA ARG A 179 10.00 -8.99 -18.79
C ARG A 179 9.80 -7.49 -18.87
N CYS A 180 8.96 -6.94 -17.99
CA CYS A 180 8.72 -5.51 -17.91
C CYS A 180 9.70 -4.81 -16.96
N ILE A 181 9.99 -3.55 -17.28
CA ILE A 181 10.52 -2.60 -16.30
C ILE A 181 9.33 -2.12 -15.47
N ILE A 182 9.40 -2.23 -14.15
CA ILE A 182 8.34 -1.78 -13.24
C ILE A 182 8.89 -0.74 -12.28
N ASN A 183 8.30 0.46 -12.34
CA ASN A 183 8.52 1.51 -11.35
C ASN A 183 7.24 1.71 -10.54
N GLN A 184 7.35 1.78 -9.22
CA GLN A 184 6.21 2.07 -8.34
C GLN A 184 6.51 3.37 -7.59
N ARG A 185 5.54 4.29 -7.60
CA ARG A 185 5.60 5.56 -6.88
C ARG A 185 4.53 5.60 -5.82
N GLU A 186 4.96 5.77 -4.58
CA GLU A 186 4.09 6.07 -3.46
C GLU A 186 3.89 7.59 -3.33
N VAL A 187 2.64 8.03 -3.31
CA VAL A 187 2.30 9.42 -3.02
C VAL A 187 2.62 9.73 -1.55
N GLY A 188 3.23 10.87 -1.31
CA GLY A 188 3.75 11.29 0.00
C GLY A 188 5.22 10.89 0.25
N GLU A 189 5.74 9.89 -0.46
CA GLU A 189 7.14 9.44 -0.33
C GLU A 189 7.94 9.71 -1.61
N ASP A 190 7.51 9.18 -2.76
CA ASP A 190 8.21 9.30 -4.04
C ASP A 190 7.72 10.48 -4.89
N SER A 191 6.47 10.90 -4.66
CA SER A 191 5.86 12.07 -5.29
C SER A 191 5.01 12.83 -4.28
N LYS A 192 4.89 14.14 -4.45
CA LYS A 192 4.09 14.99 -3.56
C LYS A 192 2.60 14.63 -3.60
N ASP A 193 2.06 14.43 -4.80
CA ASP A 193 0.65 14.22 -5.06
C ASP A 193 0.45 13.46 -6.38
N PHE A 194 -0.76 12.95 -6.63
CA PHE A 194 -1.12 12.27 -7.87
C PHE A 194 -0.89 13.14 -9.11
N PRO A 195 -1.34 14.42 -9.17
CA PRO A 195 -1.09 15.28 -10.33
C PRO A 195 0.40 15.52 -10.64
N ALA A 196 1.25 15.63 -9.62
CA ALA A 196 2.70 15.74 -9.81
C ALA A 196 3.29 14.44 -10.36
N ALA A 197 2.86 13.28 -9.84
CA ALA A 197 3.31 11.97 -10.32
C ALA A 197 2.89 11.74 -11.77
N LEU A 198 1.65 12.10 -12.11
CA LEU A 198 1.06 11.93 -13.43
C LEU A 198 1.68 12.83 -14.50
N ARG A 199 2.16 14.02 -14.15
CA ARG A 199 2.83 14.89 -15.12
C ARG A 199 4.17 14.33 -15.60
N GLY A 200 4.85 13.53 -14.78
CA GLY A 200 6.13 12.91 -15.14
C GLY A 200 6.02 11.89 -16.27
N ILE A 201 4.89 11.20 -16.39
CA ILE A 201 4.73 10.01 -17.26
C ILE A 201 5.08 10.28 -18.72
N PHE A 202 4.75 11.47 -19.24
CA PHE A 202 4.95 11.85 -20.64
C PHE A 202 6.43 11.98 -21.04
N ARG A 203 7.35 11.92 -20.07
CA ARG A 203 8.80 12.00 -20.28
C ARG A 203 9.54 10.76 -19.79
N GLU A 204 8.81 9.78 -19.29
CA GLU A 204 9.35 8.59 -18.64
C GLU A 204 9.22 7.32 -19.50
N ASP A 205 8.78 7.47 -20.76
CA ASP A 205 8.60 6.35 -21.70
C ASP A 205 7.72 5.23 -21.11
N VAL A 206 6.61 5.61 -20.47
CA VAL A 206 5.67 4.68 -19.83
C VAL A 206 4.76 4.07 -20.90
N ASN A 207 4.51 2.75 -20.85
CA ASN A 207 3.53 2.11 -21.73
C ASN A 207 2.24 1.76 -20.98
N VAL A 208 2.37 1.31 -19.73
CA VAL A 208 1.24 0.92 -18.87
C VAL A 208 1.31 1.72 -17.59
N LEU A 209 0.19 2.33 -17.21
CA LEU A 209 0.08 3.09 -15.97
C LEU A 209 -1.00 2.48 -15.09
N LEU A 210 -0.64 2.15 -13.85
CA LEU A 210 -1.61 1.89 -12.78
C LEU A 210 -1.74 3.16 -11.94
N ILE A 211 -2.94 3.70 -11.86
CA ILE A 211 -3.31 4.75 -10.91
C ILE A 211 -4.16 4.07 -9.84
N GLY A 212 -3.84 4.25 -8.56
CA GLY A 212 -4.60 3.66 -7.45
C GLY A 212 -6.10 3.98 -7.50
N GLU A 213 -6.55 4.97 -6.74
CA GLU A 213 -7.95 5.41 -6.76
C GLU A 213 -8.06 6.81 -7.36
N MET A 214 -8.86 6.97 -8.40
CA MET A 214 -9.09 8.28 -9.02
C MET A 214 -10.20 9.02 -8.29
N ARG A 215 -9.81 9.87 -7.34
CA ARG A 215 -10.78 10.62 -6.50
C ARG A 215 -11.02 12.05 -6.98
N ASP A 216 -10.01 12.69 -7.54
CA ASP A 216 -10.04 14.11 -7.90
C ASP A 216 -10.09 14.35 -9.41
N LEU A 217 -10.63 15.51 -9.79
CA LEU A 217 -10.85 15.89 -11.19
C LEU A 217 -9.55 15.99 -11.99
N ASP A 218 -8.48 16.48 -11.37
CA ASP A 218 -7.20 16.71 -12.05
C ASP A 218 -6.52 15.37 -12.39
N THR A 219 -6.55 14.41 -11.46
CA THR A 219 -6.11 13.03 -11.68
C THR A 219 -6.91 12.38 -12.80
N ILE A 220 -8.24 12.49 -12.78
CA ILE A 220 -9.11 11.92 -13.83
C ILE A 220 -8.82 12.55 -15.20
N ALA A 221 -8.72 13.88 -15.27
CA ALA A 221 -8.47 14.59 -16.53
C ALA A 221 -7.09 14.22 -17.11
N THR A 222 -6.07 14.09 -16.26
CA THR A 222 -4.73 13.70 -16.69
C THR A 222 -4.70 12.24 -17.15
N ALA A 223 -5.37 11.33 -16.42
CA ALA A 223 -5.49 9.92 -16.80
C ALA A 223 -6.17 9.76 -18.16
N MET A 224 -7.25 10.50 -18.41
CA MET A 224 -7.94 10.55 -19.70
C MET A 224 -7.00 11.01 -20.82
N THR A 225 -6.27 12.09 -20.61
CA THR A 225 -5.30 12.61 -21.58
C THR A 225 -4.20 11.58 -21.88
N ALA A 226 -3.71 10.88 -20.85
CA ALA A 226 -2.70 9.83 -21.00
C ALA A 226 -3.24 8.64 -21.81
N ALA A 227 -4.47 8.21 -21.54
CA ALA A 227 -5.15 7.14 -22.28
C ALA A 227 -5.35 7.47 -23.77
N GLU A 228 -5.58 8.74 -24.10
CA GLU A 228 -5.70 9.22 -25.49
C GLU A 228 -4.35 9.31 -26.23
N THR A 229 -3.24 9.33 -25.50
CA THR A 229 -1.90 9.61 -26.04
C THR A 229 -0.97 8.40 -26.04
N GLY A 230 -1.52 7.20 -26.18
CA GLY A 230 -0.71 5.98 -26.39
C GLY A 230 -0.45 5.13 -25.16
N HIS A 231 -1.03 5.47 -24.00
CA HIS A 231 -0.81 4.73 -22.75
C HIS A 231 -2.00 3.82 -22.43
N LEU A 232 -1.73 2.62 -21.90
CA LEU A 232 -2.77 1.77 -21.32
C LEU A 232 -2.88 2.06 -19.82
N ILE A 233 -3.97 2.67 -19.42
CA ILE A 233 -4.22 3.14 -18.06
C ILE A 233 -5.15 2.16 -17.34
N PHE A 234 -4.78 1.76 -16.13
CA PHE A 234 -5.58 1.01 -15.19
C PHE A 234 -5.87 1.87 -13.97
N ALA A 235 -7.13 1.90 -13.53
CA ALA A 235 -7.51 2.65 -12.34
C ALA A 235 -8.69 2.06 -11.57
N THR A 236 -8.84 2.46 -10.30
CA THR A 236 -10.02 2.17 -9.48
C THR A 236 -10.89 3.38 -9.19
N LEU A 237 -12.17 3.09 -8.93
CA LEU A 237 -13.21 4.00 -8.44
C LEU A 237 -13.97 3.33 -7.28
#